data_AF-A0A4P7RPU3-F1
#
_entry.id   AF-A0A4P7RPU3-F1
#
_cell.length_a   1.000
_cell.length_b   1.000
_cell.length_c   1.000
_cell.angle_alpha   90.00
_cell.angle_beta   90.00
_cell.angle_gamma   90.00
#
_symmetry.space_group_name_H-M   'P 1'
#
loop_
_entity.id
_entity.type
_entity.pdbx_description
1 polymer ?
#
loop_
_entity_poly.entity_id
_entity_poly.type
_entity_poly.pdbx_seq_one_letter_code
_entity_poly.pdbx_strand_id
1 'polypeptide(L)'
;MDIFLDDPSLAAQLRKSVELLADNAPDPAMGEILKQVLDGEKSLRDVVAATDFSEMFRPYAESAVTDAAHMTDDEKETMAKQGRLQVDAEYEAQVRATSGRPASVPEDSVDYFRNRGSIMESGW
;
A
#
# COMPACT_ATOMS: atom_id res chain seq x y z
N MET A 1 0.96 -20.61 -7.48
CA MET A 1 1.47 -19.48 -8.28
C MET A 1 2.04 -18.47 -7.29
N ASP A 2 3.27 -18.72 -6.85
CA ASP A 2 4.04 -17.91 -5.90
C ASP A 2 4.96 -17.00 -6.71
N ILE A 3 4.56 -15.74 -6.88
CA ILE A 3 5.31 -14.77 -7.69
C ILE A 3 5.90 -13.66 -6.78
N PHE A 4 5.71 -13.77 -5.47
CA PHE A 4 6.20 -12.78 -4.49
C PHE A 4 7.39 -13.26 -3.66
N LEU A 5 7.80 -14.53 -3.79
CA LEU A 5 8.88 -15.11 -2.99
C LEU A 5 10.29 -14.70 -3.46
N ASP A 6 10.46 -14.35 -4.74
CA ASP A 6 11.80 -14.14 -5.32
C ASP A 6 12.34 -12.70 -5.22
N ASP A 7 11.52 -11.75 -4.75
CA ASP A 7 11.98 -10.38 -4.48
C ASP A 7 11.93 -10.06 -2.98
N PRO A 8 13.08 -10.12 -2.27
CA PRO A 8 13.14 -9.84 -0.84
C PRO A 8 12.79 -8.38 -0.50
N SER A 9 12.93 -7.44 -1.44
CA SER A 9 12.55 -6.05 -1.21
C SER A 9 11.03 -5.87 -1.23
N LEU A 10 10.36 -6.55 -2.17
CA LEU A 10 8.90 -6.57 -2.26
C LEU A 10 8.27 -7.29 -1.06
N ALA A 11 8.88 -8.39 -0.60
CA ALA A 11 8.45 -9.09 0.60
C ALA A 11 8.57 -8.21 1.86
N ALA A 12 9.67 -7.46 1.99
CA ALA A 12 9.86 -6.53 3.11
C ALA A 12 8.85 -5.37 3.07
N GLN A 13 8.58 -4.83 1.88
CA GLN A 13 7.57 -3.78 1.70
C GLN A 13 6.17 -4.30 2.05
N LEU A 14 5.81 -5.49 1.58
CA LEU A 14 4.53 -6.12 1.91
C LEU A 14 4.40 -6.34 3.41
N ARG A 15 5.45 -6.85 4.07
CA ARG A 15 5.46 -7.02 5.53
C ARG A 15 5.21 -5.69 6.25
N LYS A 16 5.91 -4.62 5.85
CA LYS A 16 5.72 -3.28 6.42
C LYS A 16 4.29 -2.76 6.21
N SER A 17 3.68 -3.02 5.04
CA SER A 17 2.29 -2.66 4.78
C SER A 17 1.31 -3.43 5.67
N VAL A 18 1.56 -4.71 5.92
CA VAL A 18 0.72 -5.52 6.82
C VAL A 18 0.90 -5.11 8.28
N GLU A 19 2.11 -4.75 8.71
CA GLU A 19 2.40 -4.17 10.03
C GLU A 19 1.60 -2.87 10.23
N LEU A 20 1.68 -1.93 9.27
CA LEU A 20 0.93 -0.68 9.33
C LEU A 20 -0.59 -0.93 9.42
N LEU A 21 -1.09 -1.89 8.65
CA LEU A 21 -2.51 -2.22 8.63
C LEU A 21 -2.97 -2.90 9.93
N ALA A 22 -2.12 -3.72 10.56
CA ALA A 22 -2.39 -4.35 11.85
C ALA A 22 -2.42 -3.30 12.98
N ASP A 23 -1.50 -2.34 12.96
CA ASP A 23 -1.40 -1.27 13.96
C ASP A 23 -2.56 -0.28 13.89
N ASN A 24 -3.10 -0.07 12.68
CA ASN A 24 -4.21 0.85 12.42
C ASN A 24 -5.52 0.11 12.13
N ALA A 25 -5.60 -1.18 12.48
CA ALA A 25 -6.79 -1.98 12.23
C ALA A 25 -7.96 -1.40 13.04
N PRO A 26 -9.08 -1.04 12.40
CA PRO A 26 -10.19 -0.42 13.10
C PRO A 26 -11.06 -1.44 13.86
N ASP A 27 -10.92 -2.73 13.55
CA ASP A 27 -11.49 -3.86 14.28
C ASP A 27 -10.36 -4.68 14.95
N PRO A 28 -10.40 -4.89 16.28
CA PRO A 28 -9.44 -5.75 16.97
C PRO A 28 -9.31 -7.16 16.39
N ALA A 29 -10.42 -7.75 15.91
CA ALA A 29 -10.39 -9.09 15.31
C ALA A 29 -9.58 -9.10 14.00
N MET A 30 -9.66 -8.03 13.21
CA MET A 30 -8.85 -7.84 12.02
C MET A 30 -7.37 -7.66 12.35
N GLY A 31 -7.06 -6.87 13.38
CA GLY A 31 -5.68 -6.70 13.86
C GLY A 31 -5.03 -8.04 14.24
N GLU A 32 -5.75 -8.90 14.94
CA GLU A 32 -5.27 -10.24 15.30
C GLU A 32 -5.05 -11.14 14.08
N ILE A 33 -5.92 -11.08 13.08
CA ILE A 33 -5.74 -11.85 11.83
C ILE A 33 -4.49 -11.38 11.07
N LEU A 34 -4.24 -10.07 11.01
CA LEU A 34 -3.05 -9.53 10.34
C LEU A 34 -1.76 -9.86 11.10
N LYS A 35 -1.78 -9.90 12.45
CA LYS A 35 -0.65 -10.39 13.25
C LYS A 35 -0.34 -11.86 12.97
N GLN A 36 -1.37 -12.70 12.87
CA GLN A 36 -1.19 -14.12 12.48
C GLN A 36 -0.56 -14.26 11.08
N VAL A 37 -0.80 -13.30 10.17
CA VAL A 37 -0.12 -13.25 8.87
C VAL A 37 1.36 -12.84 9.01
N LEU A 38 1.65 -11.87 9.87
CA LEU A 38 3.03 -11.40 10.14
C LEU A 38 3.89 -12.46 10.83
N ASP A 39 3.27 -13.28 11.68
CA ASP A 39 3.88 -14.40 12.39
C ASP A 39 4.02 -15.65 11.50
N GLY A 40 3.44 -15.63 10.30
CA GLY A 40 3.48 -16.73 9.33
C GLY A 40 2.52 -17.87 9.66
N GLU A 41 1.63 -17.71 10.64
CA GLU A 41 0.60 -18.69 10.98
C GLU A 41 -0.50 -18.76 9.91
N LYS A 42 -0.72 -17.68 9.16
CA LYS A 42 -1.68 -17.60 8.06
C LYS A 42 -1.07 -16.95 6.82
N SER A 43 -1.52 -17.40 5.65
CA SER A 43 -1.26 -16.70 4.40
C SER A 43 -2.23 -15.53 4.24
N LEU A 44 -1.73 -14.39 3.76
CA LEU A 44 -2.57 -13.24 3.40
C LEU A 44 -3.64 -13.62 2.37
N ARG A 45 -3.32 -14.54 1.44
CA ARG A 45 -4.28 -15.05 0.46
C ARG A 45 -5.42 -15.83 1.12
N ASP A 46 -5.10 -16.64 2.11
CA ASP A 46 -6.10 -17.45 2.81
C ASP A 46 -7.01 -16.56 3.65
N VAL A 47 -6.47 -15.50 4.26
CA VAL A 47 -7.26 -14.49 4.98
C VAL A 47 -8.24 -13.77 4.05
N VAL A 48 -7.79 -13.34 2.88
CA VAL A 48 -8.64 -12.66 1.89
C VAL A 48 -9.70 -13.60 1.32
N ALA A 49 -9.39 -14.89 1.15
CA ALA A 49 -10.34 -15.88 0.62
C ALA A 49 -11.34 -16.39 1.67
N ALA A 50 -10.94 -16.48 2.94
CA ALA A 50 -11.76 -17.01 4.03
C ALA A 50 -12.64 -15.94 4.68
N THR A 51 -12.31 -14.67 4.51
CA THR A 51 -13.05 -13.55 5.10
C THR A 51 -13.70 -12.75 3.99
N ASP A 52 -14.91 -12.23 4.22
CA ASP A 52 -15.51 -11.24 3.33
C ASP A 52 -14.82 -9.89 3.56
N PHE A 53 -13.57 -9.82 3.13
CA PHE A 53 -12.67 -8.72 3.37
C PHE A 53 -13.28 -7.40 2.86
N SER A 54 -13.97 -7.44 1.72
CA SER A 54 -14.65 -6.28 1.17
C SER A 54 -15.78 -5.76 2.07
N GLU A 55 -16.60 -6.65 2.64
CA GLU A 55 -17.69 -6.25 3.54
C GLU A 55 -17.18 -5.73 4.89
N MET A 56 -16.06 -6.26 5.40
CA MET A 56 -15.45 -5.72 6.63
C MET A 56 -14.90 -4.30 6.45
N PHE A 57 -14.36 -3.99 5.28
CA PHE A 57 -13.77 -2.67 5.00
C PHE A 57 -14.79 -1.63 4.54
N ARG A 58 -15.92 -2.06 3.99
CA ARG A 58 -17.00 -1.19 3.49
C ARG A 58 -17.37 -0.05 4.45
N PRO A 59 -17.70 -0.29 5.74
CA PRO A 59 -18.12 0.80 6.63
C PRO A 59 -17.04 1.86 6.84
N TYR A 60 -15.76 1.47 6.81
CA TYR A 60 -14.64 2.41 6.95
C TYR A 60 -14.41 3.21 5.67
N ALA A 61 -14.55 2.58 4.50
CA ALA A 61 -14.48 3.26 3.22
C ALA A 61 -15.64 4.26 3.07
N GLU A 62 -16.86 3.86 3.46
CA GLU A 62 -18.04 4.73 3.44
C GLU A 62 -17.91 5.90 4.42
N SER A 63 -17.37 5.68 5.62
CA SER A 63 -17.05 6.75 6.57
C SER A 63 -16.04 7.72 5.98
N ALA A 64 -14.94 7.23 5.43
CA ALA A 64 -13.90 8.08 4.84
C ALA A 64 -14.42 8.92 3.66
N VAL A 65 -15.27 8.34 2.81
CA VAL A 65 -15.95 9.06 1.72
C VAL A 65 -16.89 10.13 2.28
N THR A 66 -17.64 9.79 3.32
CA THR A 66 -18.56 10.73 3.99
C THR A 66 -17.79 11.89 4.61
N ASP A 67 -16.70 11.62 5.32
CA ASP A 67 -15.85 12.64 5.92
C ASP A 67 -15.26 13.56 4.85
N ALA A 68 -14.72 12.98 3.77
CA ALA A 68 -14.20 13.72 2.63
C ALA A 68 -15.26 14.59 1.93
N ALA A 69 -16.53 14.15 1.91
CA ALA A 69 -17.63 14.92 1.34
C ALA A 69 -17.97 16.17 2.17
N HIS A 70 -17.73 16.14 3.49
CA HIS A 70 -17.96 17.27 4.38
C HIS A 70 -16.77 18.23 4.49
N MET A 71 -15.60 17.88 3.94
CA MET A 71 -14.44 18.77 3.94
C MET A 71 -14.64 19.95 2.98
N THR A 72 -14.26 21.13 3.45
CA THR A 72 -14.12 22.32 2.61
C THR A 72 -12.99 22.15 1.58
N ASP A 73 -12.98 22.99 0.55
CA ASP A 73 -11.93 22.93 -0.49
C ASP A 73 -10.53 23.22 0.08
N ASP A 74 -10.44 24.12 1.07
CA ASP A 74 -9.19 24.44 1.77
C ASP A 74 -8.67 23.26 2.60
N GLU A 75 -9.56 22.50 3.25
CA GLU A 75 -9.22 21.29 4.00
C GLU A 75 -8.78 20.17 3.07
N LYS A 76 -9.46 20.00 1.92
CA LYS A 76 -9.05 19.05 0.87
C LYS A 76 -7.68 19.41 0.30
N GLU A 77 -7.41 20.69 0.03
CA GLU A 77 -6.11 21.12 -0.47
C GLU A 77 -5.00 20.88 0.56
N THR A 78 -5.28 21.15 1.83
CA THR A 78 -4.34 20.90 2.94
C THR A 78 -4.03 19.41 3.06
N MET A 79 -5.05 18.55 3.05
CA MET A 79 -4.90 17.10 3.08
C MET A 79 -4.10 16.59 1.87
N ALA A 80 -4.38 17.11 0.66
CA ALA A 80 -3.63 16.75 -0.54
C ALA A 80 -2.16 17.18 -0.47
N LYS A 81 -1.86 18.36 0.10
CA LYS A 81 -0.47 18.81 0.33
C LYS A 81 0.24 17.89 1.32
N GLN A 82 -0.40 17.53 2.42
CA GLN A 82 0.17 16.61 3.41
C GLN A 82 0.43 15.22 2.81
N GLY A 83 -0.53 14.70 2.04
CA GLY A 83 -0.38 13.41 1.34
C GLY A 83 0.80 13.41 0.36
N ARG A 84 0.95 14.48 -0.45
CA ARG A 84 2.10 14.62 -1.36
C ARG A 84 3.43 14.60 -0.61
N LEU A 85 3.54 15.35 0.49
CA LEU A 85 4.76 15.39 1.31
C LEU A 85 5.12 14.02 1.90
N GLN A 86 4.13 13.24 2.33
CA GLN A 86 4.36 11.89 2.86
C GLN A 86 4.85 10.94 1.77
N VAL A 87 4.20 10.95 0.60
CA VAL A 87 4.59 10.12 -0.55
C VAL A 87 5.99 10.47 -1.04
N ASP A 88 6.31 11.76 -1.16
CA ASP A 88 7.63 12.22 -1.58
C ASP A 88 8.72 11.80 -0.58
N ALA A 89 8.45 11.92 0.73
CA ALA A 89 9.38 11.51 1.78
C ALA A 89 9.63 9.99 1.77
N GLU A 90 8.59 9.17 1.55
CA GLU A 90 8.73 7.72 1.43
C GLU A 90 9.49 7.32 0.17
N TYR A 91 9.23 7.99 -0.96
CA TYR A 91 9.95 7.78 -2.20
C TYR A 91 11.44 8.11 -2.04
N GLU A 92 11.77 9.26 -1.45
CA GLU A 92 13.16 9.63 -1.16
C GLU A 92 13.85 8.62 -0.23
N ALA A 93 13.16 8.14 0.80
CA ALA A 93 13.68 7.14 1.71
C ALA A 93 13.99 5.82 0.99
N GLN A 94 13.12 5.37 0.08
CA GLN A 94 13.36 4.20 -0.76
C GLN A 94 14.56 4.41 -1.69
N VAL A 95 14.61 5.55 -2.40
CA VAL A 95 15.73 5.88 -3.30
C VAL A 95 17.07 5.88 -2.56
N ARG A 96 17.13 6.46 -1.35
CA ARG A 96 18.35 6.42 -0.51
C ARG A 96 18.71 5.00 -0.08
N ALA A 97 17.71 4.20 0.31
CA ALA A 97 17.94 2.81 0.71
C ALA A 97 18.46 1.93 -0.45
N THR A 98 18.02 2.18 -1.69
CA THR A 98 18.50 1.47 -2.88
C THR A 98 19.83 2.00 -3.42
N SER A 99 20.14 3.29 -3.22
CA SER A 99 21.39 3.90 -3.73
C SER A 99 22.65 3.50 -2.95
N GLY A 100 22.52 2.83 -1.80
CA GLY A 100 23.64 2.30 -1.02
C GLY A 100 24.07 0.86 -1.39
N ARG A 101 23.38 0.20 -2.33
CA ARG A 101 23.66 -1.19 -2.73
C ARG A 101 24.48 -1.20 -4.02
N PRO A 102 25.69 -1.77 -4.07
CA PRO A 102 26.48 -1.81 -5.30
C PRO A 102 25.71 -2.56 -6.39
N ALA A 103 25.55 -1.90 -7.54
CA ALA A 103 24.73 -2.35 -8.65
C ALA A 103 25.26 -3.68 -9.22
N SER A 104 24.45 -4.72 -9.07
CA SER A 104 24.44 -5.87 -9.97
C SER A 104 23.00 -6.07 -10.40
N VAL A 105 22.52 -5.19 -11.29
CA VAL A 105 21.22 -5.34 -11.96
C VAL A 105 21.44 -5.12 -13.46
N PRO A 106 21.03 -6.08 -14.33
CA PRO A 106 21.10 -5.95 -15.78
C PRO A 106 20.15 -4.86 -16.29
N GLU A 107 20.52 -4.22 -17.41
CA GLU A 107 20.00 -2.97 -18.00
C GLU A 107 18.49 -2.90 -18.32
N ASP A 108 17.68 -3.92 -18.07
CA ASP A 108 16.29 -4.01 -18.55
C ASP A 108 15.19 -3.58 -17.54
N SER A 109 15.52 -3.16 -16.32
CA SER A 109 14.50 -2.90 -15.28
C SER A 109 13.88 -1.50 -15.30
N VAL A 110 14.41 -0.55 -16.08
CA VAL A 110 13.92 0.83 -16.17
C VAL A 110 12.73 1.02 -17.14
N ASP A 111 12.42 0.02 -17.96
CA ASP A 111 11.28 0.08 -18.88
C ASP A 111 9.94 -0.33 -18.25
N TYR A 112 9.95 -0.98 -17.08
CA TYR A 112 8.72 -1.42 -16.41
C TYR A 112 7.83 -0.25 -15.95
N PHE A 113 8.43 0.86 -15.49
CA PHE A 113 7.68 2.06 -15.10
C PHE A 113 7.38 2.99 -16.28
N ARG A 114 8.10 2.85 -17.39
CA ARG A 114 7.92 3.69 -18.58
C ARG A 114 6.77 3.21 -19.48
N ASN A 115 6.33 1.95 -19.35
CA ASN A 115 5.34 1.32 -20.22
C ASN A 115 3.91 1.19 -19.63
N ARG A 116 3.60 1.75 -18.45
CA ARG A 116 2.20 2.00 -18.08
C ARG A 116 1.77 3.30 -18.71
N GLY A 117 1.13 3.18 -19.88
CA GLY A 117 0.51 4.28 -20.60
C GLY A 117 -0.22 5.25 -19.67
N SER A 118 -0.04 6.54 -19.97
CA SER A 118 -0.70 7.69 -19.36
C SER A 118 -2.13 7.36 -18.94
N ILE A 119 -2.39 7.30 -17.63
CA ILE A 119 -3.74 7.13 -17.06
C ILE A 119 -4.52 8.46 -17.13
N MET A 120 -4.01 9.44 -17.87
CA MET A 120 -4.63 10.75 -18.09
C MET A 120 -4.81 11.03 -19.60
N GLU A 121 -5.56 10.18 -20.30
CA GLU A 121 -6.29 10.64 -21.48
C GLU A 121 -7.79 10.55 -21.21
N SER A 122 -8.33 11.70 -20.84
CA SER A 122 -9.74 12.05 -20.80
C SER A 122 -10.33 12.06 -22.21
N GLY A 123 -11.40 11.32 -22.42
CA GLY A 123 -12.27 11.40 -23.60
C GLY A 123 -13.66 10.90 -23.26
N TRP A 124 -14.59 11.85 -23.25
CA TRP A 124 -16.06 11.78 -23.09
C TRP A 124 -16.74 10.49 -23.57
#